data_AF-A0A920KKI8-F1
#
_entry.id   AF-A0A920KKI8-F1
#
_cell.length_a   1.000
_cell.length_b   1.000
_cell.length_c   1.000
_cell.angle_alpha   90.00
_cell.angle_beta   90.00
_cell.angle_gamma   90.00
#
_symmetry.space_group_name_H-M   'P 1'
#
loop_
_entity.id
_entity.type
_entity.pdbx_description
1 polymer ?
#
loop_
_entity_poly.entity_id
_entity_poly.type
_entity_poly.pdbx_seq_one_letter_code
_entity_poly.pdbx_strand_id
1 'polypeptide(L)'
;MIAYDIDEHKLNLLPENITRASSIKELAQKCHATITCLPKPEHVLQAVEGKEGLLENASPGMVWIDTSTTDFKQSQELEKSINQ
;
A
#
# COMPACT_ATOMS: atom_id res chain seq x y z
N MET A 1 -10.03 6.10 -9.48
CA MET A 1 -9.40 5.09 -8.60
C MET A 1 -8.10 4.66 -9.26
N ILE A 2 -7.06 4.44 -8.47
CA ILE A 2 -5.74 4.00 -8.93
C ILE A 2 -5.40 2.69 -8.21
N ALA A 3 -4.80 1.74 -8.93
CA ALA A 3 -4.46 0.43 -8.41
C ALA A 3 -3.02 0.06 -8.74
N TYR A 4 -2.40 -0.72 -7.87
CA TYR A 4 -1.06 -1.29 -8.03
C TYR A 4 -1.10 -2.75 -7.60
N ASP A 5 -0.42 -3.61 -8.36
CA ASP A 5 -0.09 -4.99 -8.00
C ASP A 5 1.30 -5.26 -8.60
N ILE A 6 2.09 -6.10 -7.94
CA ILE A 6 3.39 -6.54 -8.48
C ILE A 6 3.20 -7.45 -9.70
N ASP A 7 2.02 -8.06 -9.84
CA ASP A 7 1.62 -8.86 -10.98
C ASP A 7 0.89 -8.00 -12.01
N GLU A 8 1.61 -7.59 -13.06
CA GLU A 8 1.06 -6.78 -14.16
C GLU A 8 -0.14 -7.44 -14.85
N HIS A 9 -0.23 -8.78 -14.86
CA HIS A 9 -1.38 -9.45 -15.47
C HIS A 9 -2.67 -9.11 -14.73
N LYS A 10 -2.63 -9.02 -13.39
CA LYS A 10 -3.81 -8.62 -12.61
C LYS A 10 -4.23 -7.18 -12.87
N LEU A 11 -3.27 -6.28 -13.07
CA LEU A 11 -3.54 -4.88 -13.44
C LEU A 11 -4.20 -4.77 -14.82
N ASN A 12 -3.81 -5.64 -15.75
CA ASN A 12 -4.39 -5.68 -17.11
C ASN A 12 -5.83 -6.20 -17.14
N LEU A 13 -6.26 -6.95 -16.11
CA LEU A 13 -7.65 -7.40 -15.97
C LEU A 13 -8.58 -6.31 -15.43
N LEU A 14 -8.05 -5.18 -14.94
CA LEU A 14 -8.85 -4.10 -14.39
C LEU A 14 -9.62 -3.35 -15.49
N PRO A 15 -10.81 -2.80 -15.19
CA PRO A 15 -11.55 -1.94 -16.10
C PRO A 15 -10.74 -0.73 -16.61
N GLU A 16 -11.06 -0.23 -17.81
CA GLU A 16 -10.34 0.89 -18.44
C GLU A 16 -10.34 2.17 -17.58
N ASN A 17 -11.38 2.41 -16.81
CA ASN A 17 -11.52 3.60 -15.94
C ASN A 17 -10.67 3.56 -14.65
N ILE A 18 -9.90 2.49 -14.42
CA ILE A 18 -8.96 2.40 -13.30
C ILE A 18 -7.55 2.77 -13.77
N THR A 19 -6.93 3.76 -13.12
CA THR A 19 -5.53 4.10 -13.40
C THR A 19 -4.63 2.98 -12.84
N ARG A 20 -3.69 2.48 -13.64
CA ARG A 20 -2.67 1.53 -13.18
C ARG A 20 -1.45 2.33 -12.74
N ALA A 21 -1.06 2.23 -11.48
CA ALA A 21 0.17 2.84 -11.00
C ALA A 21 1.35 1.96 -11.41
N SER A 22 2.49 2.60 -11.67
CA SER A 22 3.77 1.93 -11.93
C SER A 22 4.49 1.50 -10.64
N SER A 23 4.11 2.09 -9.49
CA SER A 23 4.73 1.81 -8.19
C SER A 23 3.82 2.20 -7.02
N ILE A 24 4.14 1.69 -5.82
CA ILE A 24 3.51 2.11 -4.56
C ILE A 24 3.70 3.61 -4.32
N LYS A 25 4.90 4.13 -4.59
CA LYS A 25 5.20 5.56 -4.52
C LYS A 25 4.27 6.42 -5.37
N GLU A 26 4.06 6.06 -6.64
CA GLU A 26 3.15 6.80 -7.52
C GLU A 26 1.72 6.79 -6.95
N LEU A 27 1.28 5.64 -6.47
CA LEU A 27 -0.03 5.49 -5.83
C LEU A 27 -0.14 6.37 -4.58
N ALA A 28 0.86 6.32 -3.71
CA ALA A 28 0.91 7.04 -2.44
C ALA A 28 0.85 8.57 -2.63
N GLN A 29 1.56 9.09 -3.63
CA GLN A 29 1.59 10.52 -3.93
C GLN A 29 0.28 11.06 -4.54
N LYS A 30 -0.55 10.19 -5.12
CA LYS A 30 -1.80 10.57 -5.80
C LYS A 30 -3.06 10.32 -4.96
N CYS A 31 -2.93 9.60 -3.85
CA CYS A 31 -4.06 9.20 -3.03
C CYS A 31 -4.11 9.96 -1.70
N HIS A 32 -5.32 10.25 -1.24
CA HIS A 32 -5.59 10.68 0.14
C HIS A 32 -6.04 9.49 1.01
N ALA A 33 -6.45 8.39 0.39
CA ALA A 33 -6.81 7.16 1.08
C ALA A 33 -6.33 5.95 0.26
N THR A 34 -5.72 4.97 0.92
CA THR A 34 -5.17 3.76 0.31
C THR A 34 -5.63 2.52 1.08
N ILE A 35 -5.98 1.46 0.35
CA ILE A 35 -6.35 0.17 0.91
C ILE A 35 -5.32 -0.88 0.46
N THR A 36 -4.85 -1.71 1.38
CA THR A 36 -4.01 -2.88 1.09
C THR A 36 -4.75 -4.19 1.35
N CYS A 37 -4.52 -5.19 0.50
CA CYS A 37 -5.04 -6.55 0.66
C CYS A 37 -3.98 -7.53 0.13
N LEU A 38 -3.01 -7.85 0.99
CA LEU A 38 -1.80 -8.58 0.64
C LEU A 38 -1.81 -9.97 1.28
N PRO A 39 -1.15 -10.98 0.65
CA PRO A 39 -1.37 -12.37 1.02
C PRO A 39 -0.65 -12.80 2.31
N LYS A 40 0.32 -12.00 2.80
CA LYS A 40 1.09 -12.33 3.99
C LYS A 40 1.59 -11.08 4.74
N PRO A 41 1.86 -11.20 6.05
CA PRO A 41 2.53 -10.20 6.86
C PRO A 41 3.68 -9.47 6.19
N GLU A 42 4.71 -10.18 5.74
CA GLU A 42 5.95 -9.60 5.19
C GLU A 42 5.71 -8.70 3.97
N HIS A 43 4.66 -8.97 3.19
CA HIS A 43 4.30 -8.14 2.03
C HIS A 43 3.72 -6.80 2.45
N VAL A 44 3.00 -6.74 3.59
CA VAL A 44 2.49 -5.47 4.15
C VAL A 44 3.67 -4.63 4.65
N LEU A 45 4.63 -5.21 5.39
CA LEU A 45 5.83 -4.47 5.79
C LEU A 45 6.57 -3.92 4.58
N GLN A 46 6.79 -4.75 3.55
CA GLN A 46 7.46 -4.31 2.33
C GLN A 46 6.69 -3.20 1.61
N ALA A 47 5.37 -3.26 1.55
CA ALA A 47 4.56 -2.23 0.88
C ALA A 47 4.53 -0.91 1.65
N VAL A 48 4.65 -0.96 2.97
CA VAL A 48 4.45 0.20 3.85
C VAL A 48 5.79 0.84 4.24
N GLU A 49 6.71 0.05 4.78
CA GLU A 49 8.03 0.47 5.29
C GLU A 49 9.17 0.23 4.30
N GLY A 50 8.94 -0.59 3.27
CA GLY A 50 9.95 -0.84 2.25
C GLY A 50 10.34 0.44 1.52
N LYS A 51 11.50 0.39 0.87
CA LYS A 51 11.99 1.50 0.04
C LYS A 51 10.93 1.89 -0.99
N GLU A 52 10.64 3.19 -1.10
CA GLU A 52 9.57 3.73 -1.94
C GLU A 52 8.16 3.21 -1.58
N GLY A 53 7.98 2.74 -0.34
CA GLY A 53 6.72 2.28 0.24
C GLY A 53 5.79 3.43 0.63
N LEU A 54 4.66 3.07 1.25
CA LEU A 54 3.63 4.03 1.65
C LEU A 54 4.15 5.09 2.62
N LEU A 55 4.92 4.74 3.67
CA LEU A 55 5.35 5.72 4.68
C LEU A 55 6.27 6.80 4.11
N GLU A 56 7.17 6.44 3.19
CA GLU A 56 8.08 7.41 2.56
C GLU A 56 7.39 8.37 1.59
N ASN A 57 6.20 8.02 1.09
CA ASN A 57 5.56 8.70 -0.04
C ASN A 57 4.10 9.13 0.22
N ALA A 58 3.56 8.83 1.40
CA ALA A 58 2.21 9.22 1.79
C ALA A 58 2.09 10.75 1.88
N SER A 59 0.97 11.26 1.39
CA SER A 59 0.62 12.67 1.60
C SER A 59 0.27 12.93 3.08
N PRO A 60 0.56 14.12 3.63
CA PRO A 60 0.13 14.46 4.98
C PRO A 60 -1.39 14.28 5.15
N GLY A 61 -1.79 13.53 6.19
CA GLY A 61 -3.19 13.22 6.44
C GLY A 61 -3.77 12.09 5.58
N MET A 62 -2.94 11.36 4.82
CA MET A 62 -3.36 10.15 4.12
C MET A 62 -3.94 9.13 5.12
N VAL A 63 -5.07 8.52 4.75
CA VAL A 63 -5.64 7.38 5.48
C VAL A 63 -5.18 6.08 4.83
N TRP A 64 -4.50 5.23 5.58
CA TRP A 64 -4.18 3.86 5.16
C TRP A 64 -5.05 2.86 5.91
N ILE A 65 -5.69 1.96 5.15
CA ILE A 65 -6.54 0.90 5.67
C ILE A 65 -5.95 -0.44 5.23
N ASP A 66 -5.48 -1.23 6.19
CA ASP A 66 -5.05 -2.60 5.90
C ASP A 66 -6.20 -3.58 6.08
N THR A 67 -6.51 -4.32 5.02
CA THR A 67 -7.50 -5.41 5.01
C THR A 67 -6.85 -6.78 4.79
N SER A 68 -5.51 -6.81 4.80
CA SER A 68 -4.73 -8.04 4.74
C SER A 68 -4.93 -8.86 6.02
N THR A 69 -4.84 -10.19 5.89
CA THR A 69 -4.77 -11.05 7.09
C THR A 69 -3.35 -11.03 7.63
N THR A 70 -3.11 -10.20 8.64
CA THR A 70 -1.80 -10.02 9.30
C THR A 70 -1.78 -10.63 10.71
N ASP A 71 -0.58 -10.87 11.24
CA ASP A 71 -0.39 -11.17 12.67
C ASP A 71 -0.52 -9.87 13.46
N PHE A 72 -1.23 -9.90 14.60
CA PHE A 72 -1.38 -8.78 15.52
C PHE A 72 -0.05 -8.10 15.88
N LYS A 73 1.04 -8.88 16.06
CA LYS A 73 2.36 -8.32 16.41
C LYS A 73 2.89 -7.35 15.37
N GLN A 74 2.64 -7.63 14.10
CA GLN A 74 3.12 -6.82 13.00
C GLN A 74 2.43 -5.46 12.95
N SER A 75 1.12 -5.42 13.21
CA SER A 75 0.38 -4.15 13.30
C SER A 75 0.94 -3.26 14.41
N GLN A 76 1.44 -3.84 15.51
CA GLN A 76 2.14 -3.08 16.56
C GLN A 76 3.54 -2.62 16.14
N GLU A 77 4.24 -3.35 15.29
CA GLU A 77 5.54 -2.91 14.76
C GLU A 77 5.36 -1.71 13.84
N LEU A 78 4.39 -1.78 12.93
CA LEU A 78 4.05 -0.68 12.02
C LEU A 78 3.62 0.60 12.76
N GLU A 79 2.85 0.46 13.84
CA GLU A 79 2.45 1.59 14.69
C GLU A 79 3.67 2.32 15.28
N LYS A 80 4.70 1.58 15.69
CA LYS A 80 5.95 2.18 16.18
C LYS A 80 6.73 2.90 15.08
N SER A 81 6.65 2.44 13.84
CA SER A 81 7.33 3.08 12.70
C SER A 81 6.65 4.37 12.26
N ILE A 82 5.34 4.50 12.49
CA ILE A 82 4.56 5.72 12.16
C ILE A 82 4.80 6.85 13.18
N ASN A 83 5.02 6.50 14.45
CA ASN A 83 5.12 7.46 15.56
C ASN A 83 6.56 7.87 15.92
N GLN A 84 7.55 7.52 15.09
CA GLN A 84 8.95 7.96 15.22
C GLN A 84 9.21 9.22 14.39
#